data_AF-A0A936DZS7-F1
#
_entry.id   AF-A0A936DZS7-F1
#
_cell.length_a   1.000
_cell.length_b   1.000
_cell.length_c   1.000
_cell.angle_alpha   90.00
_cell.angle_beta   90.00
_cell.angle_gamma   90.00
#
_symmetry.space_group_name_H-M   'P 1'
#
loop_
_entity.id
_entity.type
_entity.pdbx_description
1 polymer ?
#
loop_
_entity_poly.entity_id
_entity_poly.type
_entity_poly.pdbx_seq_one_letter_code
_entity_poly.pdbx_strand_id
1 'polypeptide(L)'
;MAIAVSFSSRQSASAVTFSKDVAPILYANCVSCHRKGEMAPMALMSYKDVRPWAKSIREKVVGQEMPPWFADPNHGQFKNDSRMTAQQIETIRTWVDTGAKEGDPKDLPAAPKFPTTGWKFGEPDVVLSMSEAAEIPADGTVPYKYYAVPTNFDEDKYIQAAEIKRGAPTVVHHVIISVREPGMGRCRPPERSNWALRDSIPSRPEIRSARHSRIRQPHSSVAAEPETTPTACSSAGPPA
;
A
#
# COMPACT_ATOMS: atom_id res chain seq x y z
N MET A 1 -22.28 23.34 61.18
CA MET A 1 -22.67 22.54 60.00
C MET A 1 -21.38 22.28 59.22
N ALA A 2 -20.95 21.02 59.08
CA ALA A 2 -19.67 20.68 58.45
C ALA A 2 -19.91 19.96 57.13
N ILE A 3 -19.29 20.43 56.05
CA ILE A 3 -19.36 19.82 54.72
C ILE A 3 -18.02 19.13 54.47
N ALA A 4 -18.03 17.81 54.35
CA ALA A 4 -16.88 17.03 53.92
C ALA A 4 -16.89 16.93 52.39
N VAL A 5 -15.82 17.39 51.73
CA VAL A 5 -15.61 17.23 50.30
C VAL A 5 -14.66 16.05 50.07
N SER A 6 -15.18 14.94 49.56
CA SER A 6 -14.37 13.78 49.19
C SER A 6 -13.88 13.90 47.75
N PHE A 7 -12.56 13.97 47.55
CA PHE A 7 -11.95 13.84 46.24
C PHE A 7 -11.77 12.35 45.91
N SER A 8 -12.52 11.86 44.92
CA SER A 8 -12.18 10.57 44.30
C SER A 8 -10.93 10.75 43.45
N SER A 9 -9.84 10.08 43.82
CA SER A 9 -8.72 9.86 42.93
C SER A 9 -9.21 9.01 41.75
N ARG A 10 -9.15 9.57 40.53
CA ARG A 10 -9.20 8.71 39.33
C ARG A 10 -7.98 7.80 39.39
N GLN A 11 -8.22 6.49 39.47
CA GLN A 11 -7.20 5.50 39.18
C GLN A 11 -6.61 5.85 37.81
N SER A 12 -5.34 6.24 37.78
CA SER A 12 -4.67 6.58 36.52
C SER A 12 -4.64 5.34 35.64
N ALA A 13 -5.47 5.31 34.60
CA ALA A 13 -5.23 4.43 33.46
C ALA A 13 -3.78 4.69 33.03
N SER A 14 -2.98 3.62 32.88
CA SER A 14 -1.55 3.74 32.60
C SER A 14 -1.35 4.64 31.38
N ALA A 15 -0.60 5.73 31.56
CA ALA A 15 -0.43 6.74 30.52
C ALA A 15 0.16 6.07 29.27
N VAL A 16 -0.46 6.29 28.12
CA VAL A 16 -0.01 5.70 26.84
C VAL A 16 1.35 6.30 26.47
N THR A 17 2.28 5.44 26.09
CA THR A 17 3.67 5.80 25.76
C THR A 17 4.09 5.29 24.39
N PHE A 18 5.16 5.89 23.84
CA PHE A 18 5.73 5.41 22.59
C PHE A 18 6.29 4.00 22.74
N SER A 19 7.20 3.79 23.69
CA SER A 19 7.93 2.53 23.86
C SER A 19 7.00 1.34 23.99
N LYS A 20 6.02 1.42 24.90
CA LYS A 20 5.15 0.31 25.25
C LYS A 20 4.00 0.10 24.28
N ASP A 21 3.33 1.18 23.88
CA ASP A 21 1.99 1.10 23.30
C ASP A 21 1.95 1.46 21.80
N VAL A 22 2.73 2.45 21.36
CA VAL A 22 2.70 2.93 19.96
C VAL A 22 3.77 2.29 19.08
N ALA A 23 4.97 2.02 19.58
CA ALA A 23 6.04 1.38 18.83
C ALA A 23 5.60 0.01 18.26
N PRO A 24 4.94 -0.91 19.01
CA PRO A 24 4.41 -2.15 18.43
C PRO A 24 3.45 -1.91 17.26
N ILE A 25 2.60 -0.89 17.35
CA ILE A 25 1.60 -0.55 16.33
C ILE A 25 2.29 -0.05 15.06
N LEU A 26 3.24 0.89 15.18
CA LEU A 26 3.99 1.40 14.03
C LEU A 26 4.88 0.32 13.40
N TYR A 27 5.45 -0.56 14.21
CA TYR A 27 6.31 -1.66 13.76
C TYR A 27 5.53 -2.69 12.92
N ALA A 28 4.30 -3.02 13.33
CA ALA A 28 3.42 -3.91 12.57
C ALA A 28 2.85 -3.27 11.30
N ASN A 29 2.43 -2.00 11.37
CA ASN A 29 1.55 -1.39 10.37
C ASN A 29 2.23 -0.36 9.43
N CYS A 30 3.34 0.25 9.86
CA CYS A 30 3.91 1.43 9.19
C CYS A 30 5.36 1.23 8.71
N VAL A 31 6.22 0.57 9.50
CA VAL A 31 7.67 0.49 9.24
C VAL A 31 8.04 -0.37 8.02
N SER A 32 7.10 -1.12 7.44
CA SER A 32 7.23 -1.74 6.12
C SER A 32 7.53 -0.72 5.01
N CYS A 33 6.93 0.47 5.09
CA CYS A 33 7.11 1.59 4.15
C CYS A 33 7.88 2.77 4.79
N HIS A 34 7.69 3.01 6.08
CA HIS A 34 8.28 4.09 6.87
C HIS A 34 9.62 3.69 7.50
N ARG A 35 10.59 3.35 6.66
CA ARG A 35 11.99 3.14 7.06
C ARG A 35 12.95 3.67 6.01
N LYS A 36 14.20 3.91 6.41
CA LYS A 36 15.24 4.44 5.52
C LYS A 36 15.40 3.57 4.27
N GLY A 37 15.33 4.19 3.09
CA GLY A 37 15.50 3.52 1.78
C GLY A 37 14.22 2.89 1.21
N GLU A 38 13.10 2.90 1.94
CA GLU A 38 11.79 2.52 1.40
C GLU A 38 11.00 3.75 0.92
N MET A 39 9.75 3.54 0.51
CA MET A 39 8.93 4.50 -0.24
C MET A 39 8.43 5.73 0.53
N ALA A 40 8.32 5.70 1.86
CA ALA A 40 7.81 6.84 2.61
C ALA A 40 8.93 7.87 2.93
N PRO A 41 8.63 9.19 2.95
CA PRO A 41 9.66 10.24 3.05
C PRO A 41 10.32 10.36 4.44
N MET A 42 9.86 9.59 5.42
CA MET A 42 10.30 9.64 6.82
C MET A 42 10.30 8.26 7.46
N ALA A 43 11.31 8.00 8.30
CA ALA A 43 11.36 6.79 9.11
C ALA A 43 10.43 6.92 10.33
N LEU A 44 9.79 5.81 10.73
CA LEU A 44 8.99 5.71 11.94
C LEU A 44 9.53 4.62 12.88
N MET A 45 10.86 4.50 12.96
CA MET A 45 11.55 3.41 13.67
C MET A 45 11.93 3.74 15.12
N SER A 46 12.29 4.99 15.42
CA SER A 46 12.62 5.43 16.79
C SER A 46 11.70 6.56 17.25
N TYR A 47 11.59 6.76 18.57
CA TYR A 47 10.84 7.88 19.14
C TYR A 47 11.28 9.23 18.55
N LYS A 48 12.60 9.44 18.38
CA LYS A 48 13.16 10.67 17.83
C LYS A 48 12.71 10.93 16.39
N ASP A 49 12.59 9.87 15.58
CA ASP A 49 12.10 9.99 14.21
C ASP A 49 10.59 10.24 14.17
N VAL A 50 9.83 9.56 15.04
CA VAL A 50 8.36 9.58 15.06
C VAL A 50 7.80 10.87 15.69
N ARG A 51 8.44 11.40 16.73
CA ARG A 51 7.91 12.48 17.57
C ARG A 51 7.61 13.81 16.85
N PRO A 52 8.36 14.23 15.81
CA PRO A 52 8.00 15.38 14.99
C PRO A 52 6.70 15.19 14.21
N TRP A 53 6.42 13.97 13.74
CA TRP A 53 5.26 13.64 12.90
C TRP A 53 4.00 13.28 13.69
N ALA A 54 4.05 13.25 15.02
CA ALA A 54 2.98 12.75 15.89
C ALA A 54 1.57 13.26 15.51
N LYS A 55 1.42 14.58 15.27
CA LYS A 55 0.13 15.17 14.84
C LYS A 55 -0.36 14.62 13.50
N SER A 56 0.51 14.61 12.48
CA SER A 56 0.17 14.10 11.14
C SER A 56 -0.11 12.59 11.16
N ILE A 57 0.60 11.81 11.99
CA ILE A 57 0.30 10.39 12.19
C ILE A 57 -1.11 10.23 12.75
N ARG A 58 -1.46 10.97 13.81
CA ARG A 58 -2.82 10.96 14.38
C ARG A 58 -3.87 11.32 13.33
N GLU A 59 -3.67 12.40 12.57
CA GLU A 59 -4.60 12.84 11.53
C GLU A 59 -4.83 11.75 10.47
N LYS A 60 -3.76 11.15 9.93
CA LYS A 60 -3.86 10.13 8.87
C LYS A 60 -4.38 8.78 9.36
N VAL A 61 -4.09 8.41 10.61
CA VAL A 61 -4.61 7.18 11.24
C VAL A 61 -6.08 7.32 11.64
N VAL A 62 -6.49 8.47 12.19
CA VAL A 62 -7.91 8.74 12.52
C VAL A 62 -8.75 8.92 11.25
N GLY A 63 -8.20 9.55 10.21
CA GLY A 63 -8.84 9.65 8.89
C GLY A 63 -8.84 8.35 8.07
N GLN A 64 -8.22 7.27 8.58
CA GLN A 64 -8.07 5.98 7.89
C GLN A 64 -7.37 6.07 6.52
N GLU A 65 -6.59 7.13 6.29
CA GLU A 65 -5.72 7.28 5.12
C GLU A 65 -4.46 6.41 5.24
N MET A 66 -4.04 6.11 6.48
CA MET A 66 -2.84 5.33 6.81
C MET A 66 -3.14 4.24 7.85
N PRO A 67 -2.67 3.00 7.64
CA PRO A 67 -2.04 2.49 6.42
C PRO A 67 -3.03 2.44 5.25
N PRO A 68 -2.57 2.67 4.00
CA PRO A 68 -3.45 2.64 2.85
C PRO A 68 -3.93 1.21 2.60
N TRP A 69 -5.25 1.01 2.57
CA TRP A 69 -5.88 -0.27 2.29
C TRP A 69 -7.15 -0.09 1.46
N PHE A 70 -7.11 -0.55 0.21
CA PHE A 70 -8.20 -0.35 -0.76
C PHE A 70 -9.01 -1.62 -1.06
N ALA A 71 -8.69 -2.77 -0.44
CA ALA A 71 -9.44 -4.00 -0.66
C ALA A 71 -10.75 -3.97 0.14
N ASP A 72 -11.86 -4.29 -0.54
CA ASP A 72 -13.20 -4.29 0.05
C ASP A 72 -13.29 -5.33 1.18
N PRO A 73 -13.67 -4.93 2.42
CA PRO A 73 -13.75 -5.83 3.57
C PRO A 73 -14.79 -6.95 3.41
N ASN A 74 -15.76 -6.81 2.50
CA ASN A 74 -16.81 -7.80 2.26
C ASN A 74 -16.36 -8.92 1.31
N HIS A 75 -15.22 -8.76 0.63
CA HIS A 75 -14.80 -9.61 -0.49
C HIS A 75 -13.53 -10.45 -0.24
N GLY A 76 -13.12 -10.62 1.02
CA GLY A 76 -12.10 -11.61 1.40
C GLY A 76 -11.38 -11.29 2.70
N GLN A 77 -10.51 -12.22 3.13
CA GLN A 77 -9.52 -11.97 4.17
C GLN A 77 -8.13 -12.13 3.56
N PHE A 78 -7.28 -11.12 3.76
CA PHE A 78 -5.96 -11.04 3.13
C PHE A 78 -4.88 -11.22 4.19
N LYS A 79 -3.85 -12.03 3.91
CA LYS A 79 -2.74 -12.27 4.85
C LYS A 79 -1.92 -11.00 5.15
N ASN A 80 -1.98 -10.02 4.27
CA ASN A 80 -1.26 -8.75 4.32
C ASN A 80 -2.18 -7.55 4.63
N ASP A 81 -3.35 -7.79 5.23
CA ASP A 81 -4.28 -6.74 5.66
C ASP A 81 -3.60 -5.78 6.63
N SER A 82 -3.44 -4.52 6.21
CA SER A 82 -2.75 -3.47 6.95
C SER A 82 -3.72 -2.57 7.75
N ARG A 83 -5.02 -2.88 7.78
CA ARG A 83 -6.00 -2.06 8.48
C ARG A 83 -5.75 -2.06 9.99
N MET A 84 -5.74 -0.86 10.56
CA MET A 84 -5.68 -0.70 12.01
C MET A 84 -7.03 -0.94 12.66
N THR A 85 -7.01 -1.64 13.80
CA THR A 85 -8.19 -1.78 14.67
C THR A 85 -8.54 -0.45 15.33
N ALA A 86 -9.81 -0.28 15.71
CA ALA A 86 -10.27 0.90 16.45
C ALA A 86 -9.46 1.15 17.73
N GLN A 87 -9.04 0.09 18.43
CA GLN A 87 -8.19 0.20 19.62
C GLN A 87 -6.79 0.75 19.28
N GLN A 88 -6.15 0.29 18.20
CA GLN A 88 -4.84 0.81 17.80
C GLN A 88 -4.92 2.28 17.34
N ILE A 89 -5.98 2.67 16.62
CA ILE A 89 -6.27 4.06 16.27
C ILE A 89 -6.41 4.91 17.54
N GLU A 90 -7.17 4.40 18.53
CA GLU A 90 -7.38 5.07 19.81
C GLU A 90 -6.09 5.22 20.63
N THR A 91 -5.24 4.20 20.67
CA THR A 91 -3.93 4.23 21.33
C THR A 91 -3.06 5.34 20.74
N ILE A 92 -2.95 5.44 19.40
CA ILE A 92 -2.20 6.53 18.75
C ILE A 92 -2.85 7.88 19.06
N ARG A 93 -4.18 8.00 18.96
CA ARG A 93 -4.90 9.25 19.27
C ARG A 93 -4.60 9.73 20.70
N THR A 94 -4.80 8.86 21.68
CA THR A 94 -4.57 9.14 23.10
C THR A 94 -3.11 9.46 23.40
N TRP A 95 -2.15 8.74 22.78
CA TRP A 95 -0.73 9.04 22.93
C TRP A 95 -0.40 10.47 22.49
N VAL A 96 -0.88 10.88 21.32
CA VAL A 96 -0.63 12.24 20.78
C VAL A 96 -1.34 13.31 21.62
N ASP A 97 -2.60 13.08 21.97
CA ASP A 97 -3.42 14.04 22.74
C ASP A 97 -2.92 14.22 24.18
N THR A 98 -2.18 13.25 24.72
CA THR A 98 -1.53 13.33 26.05
C THR A 98 -0.06 13.78 26.01
N GLY A 99 0.39 14.30 24.86
CA GLY A 99 1.70 14.97 24.68
C GLY A 99 2.76 14.15 23.94
N ALA A 100 2.41 12.97 23.43
CA ALA A 100 3.28 12.03 22.72
C ALA A 100 4.56 11.72 23.51
N LYS A 101 4.40 11.08 24.68
CA LYS A 101 5.48 10.75 25.62
C LYS A 101 6.30 9.53 25.17
N GLU A 102 7.60 9.53 25.42
CA GLU A 102 8.49 8.41 25.07
C GLU A 102 8.16 7.13 25.86
N GLY A 103 8.21 7.19 27.19
CA GLY A 103 8.06 6.02 28.07
C GLY A 103 9.39 5.47 28.56
N ASP A 104 9.40 4.30 29.20
CA ASP A 104 10.65 3.62 29.58
C ASP A 104 11.27 2.96 28.33
N PRO A 105 12.55 3.19 27.99
CA PRO A 105 13.24 2.48 26.92
C PRO A 105 13.26 0.95 27.08
N LYS A 106 13.05 0.41 28.29
CA LYS A 106 12.95 -1.04 28.54
C LYS A 106 11.66 -1.66 28.03
N ASP A 107 10.59 -0.87 27.92
CA ASP A 107 9.31 -1.32 27.35
C ASP A 107 9.34 -1.32 25.81
N LEU A 108 10.39 -0.77 25.18
CA LEU A 108 10.49 -0.67 23.73
C LEU A 108 10.72 -2.07 23.11
N PRO A 109 9.83 -2.56 22.22
CA PRO A 109 10.04 -3.83 21.55
C PRO A 109 11.28 -3.79 20.65
N ALA A 110 11.87 -4.96 20.40
CA ALA A 110 12.96 -5.09 19.44
C ALA A 110 12.54 -4.57 18.05
N ALA A 111 13.38 -3.71 17.45
CA ALA A 111 13.12 -3.15 16.13
C ALA A 111 12.98 -4.27 15.07
N PRO A 112 11.99 -4.20 14.15
CA PRO A 112 11.79 -5.24 13.15
C PRO A 112 13.00 -5.36 12.22
N LYS A 113 13.41 -6.60 11.96
CA LYS A 113 14.41 -6.92 10.94
C LYS A 113 13.70 -7.19 9.62
N PHE A 114 14.26 -6.68 8.53
CA PHE A 114 13.72 -6.88 7.18
C PHE A 114 14.78 -7.50 6.27
N PRO A 115 14.38 -8.33 5.29
CA PRO A 115 15.29 -8.79 4.25
C PRO A 115 15.90 -7.58 3.51
N THR A 116 17.22 -7.53 3.44
CA THR A 116 17.98 -6.52 2.68
C THR A 116 18.28 -6.97 1.25
N THR A 117 18.09 -8.25 0.96
CA THR A 117 18.29 -8.90 -0.34
C THR A 117 17.19 -9.95 -0.56
N GLY A 118 17.08 -10.48 -1.79
CA GLY A 118 16.09 -11.51 -2.13
C GLY A 118 14.70 -10.94 -2.47
N TRP A 119 13.67 -11.73 -2.23
CA TRP A 119 12.25 -11.42 -2.47
C TRP A 119 11.50 -11.44 -1.13
N LYS A 120 10.61 -10.47 -0.90
CA LYS A 120 9.86 -10.30 0.36
C LYS A 120 8.87 -11.43 0.63
N PHE A 121 8.34 -12.08 -0.42
CA PHE A 121 7.40 -13.21 -0.29
C PHE A 121 8.00 -14.60 -0.48
N GLY A 122 9.33 -14.72 -0.53
CA GLY A 122 10.04 -15.94 -0.92
C GLY A 122 10.36 -15.96 -2.41
N GLU A 123 11.06 -17.00 -2.87
CA GLU A 123 11.42 -17.15 -4.28
C GLU A 123 10.15 -17.30 -5.14
N PRO A 124 9.96 -16.46 -6.19
CA PRO A 124 8.78 -16.53 -7.03
C PRO A 124 8.90 -17.63 -8.08
N ASP A 125 7.80 -18.33 -8.38
CA ASP A 125 7.74 -19.34 -9.43
C ASP A 125 8.06 -18.76 -10.83
N VAL A 126 7.79 -17.46 -11.03
CA VAL A 126 7.94 -16.74 -12.30
C VAL A 126 8.40 -15.30 -12.04
N VAL A 127 9.40 -14.83 -12.78
CA VAL A 127 9.82 -13.43 -12.79
C VAL A 127 9.50 -12.81 -14.15
N LEU A 128 8.48 -11.95 -14.18
CA LEU A 128 8.12 -11.17 -15.37
C LEU A 128 8.91 -9.86 -15.38
N SER A 129 9.83 -9.73 -16.34
CA SER A 129 10.71 -8.56 -16.49
C SER A 129 10.24 -7.66 -17.64
N MET A 130 10.47 -6.35 -17.52
CA MET A 130 10.28 -5.43 -18.65
C MET A 130 11.21 -5.82 -19.81
N SER A 131 10.63 -5.95 -21.00
CA SER A 131 11.35 -6.25 -22.26
C SER A 131 12.23 -5.09 -22.73
N GLU A 132 11.90 -3.86 -22.34
CA GLU A 132 12.54 -2.62 -22.77
C GLU A 132 12.92 -1.76 -21.56
N ALA A 133 14.05 -1.05 -21.67
CA ALA A 133 14.48 -0.10 -20.64
C ALA A 133 13.66 1.21 -20.71
N ALA A 134 13.30 1.76 -19.55
CA ALA A 134 12.63 3.05 -19.47
C ALA A 134 13.67 4.19 -19.41
N GLU A 135 13.85 4.92 -20.51
CA GLU A 135 14.64 6.16 -20.50
C GLU A 135 13.93 7.24 -19.68
N ILE A 136 14.53 7.67 -18.56
CA ILE A 136 13.99 8.74 -17.73
C ILE A 136 14.93 9.97 -17.83
N PRO A 137 14.43 11.15 -18.21
CA PRO A 137 15.23 12.38 -18.13
C PRO A 137 15.65 12.67 -16.69
N ALA A 138 16.77 13.38 -16.52
CA ALA A 138 17.31 13.72 -15.22
C ALA A 138 16.41 14.68 -14.42
N ASP A 139 15.60 15.46 -15.13
CA ASP A 139 14.72 16.50 -14.60
C ASP A 139 13.36 16.55 -15.33
N GLY A 140 12.42 17.34 -14.80
CA GLY A 140 11.08 17.50 -15.34
C GLY A 140 10.08 16.42 -14.90
N THR A 141 8.93 16.38 -15.58
CA THR A 141 7.83 15.41 -15.31
C THR A 141 7.69 14.44 -16.47
N VAL A 142 7.74 13.15 -16.18
CA VAL A 142 7.54 12.09 -17.17
C VAL A 142 6.06 11.73 -17.24
N PRO A 143 5.41 11.75 -18.42
CA PRO A 143 4.06 11.20 -18.59
C PRO A 143 3.99 9.72 -18.24
N TYR A 144 2.79 9.22 -17.92
CA TYR A 144 2.56 7.79 -17.71
C TYR A 144 3.10 6.98 -18.90
N LYS A 145 4.11 6.15 -18.63
CA LYS A 145 4.62 5.18 -19.59
C LYS A 145 3.87 3.86 -19.45
N TYR A 146 3.62 3.22 -20.58
CA TYR A 146 2.90 1.96 -20.69
C TYR A 146 3.85 0.94 -21.32
N TYR A 147 4.12 -0.13 -20.60
CA TYR A 147 5.05 -1.19 -21.01
C TYR A 147 4.31 -2.50 -21.16
N ALA A 148 4.81 -3.39 -22.02
CA ALA A 148 4.13 -4.62 -22.38
C ALA A 148 5.03 -5.83 -22.11
N VAL A 149 4.68 -6.62 -21.10
CA VAL A 149 5.49 -7.74 -20.58
C VAL A 149 4.86 -9.10 -20.92
N PRO A 150 5.41 -9.90 -21.86
CA PRO A 150 4.89 -11.22 -22.19
C PRO A 150 4.82 -12.12 -20.95
N THR A 151 3.64 -12.72 -20.70
CA THR A 151 3.44 -13.65 -19.57
C THR A 151 3.90 -15.05 -19.89
N ASN A 152 3.78 -15.45 -21.17
CA ASN A 152 4.18 -16.76 -21.69
C ASN A 152 3.63 -17.96 -20.88
N PHE A 153 2.40 -17.83 -20.37
CA PHE A 153 1.70 -18.92 -19.73
C PHE A 153 0.87 -19.70 -20.76
N ASP A 154 1.19 -20.98 -20.92
CA ASP A 154 0.49 -21.90 -21.80
C ASP A 154 -0.87 -22.36 -21.23
N GLU A 155 -1.13 -22.08 -19.95
CA GLU A 155 -2.36 -22.44 -19.22
C GLU A 155 -2.72 -21.42 -18.13
N ASP A 156 -3.85 -21.66 -17.47
CA ASP A 156 -4.41 -20.84 -16.41
C ASP A 156 -3.60 -20.87 -15.11
N LYS A 157 -3.15 -19.70 -14.64
CA LYS A 157 -2.37 -19.56 -13.40
C LYS A 157 -3.10 -18.73 -12.36
N TYR A 158 -3.44 -19.33 -11.22
CA TYR A 158 -3.92 -18.58 -10.06
C TYR A 158 -2.76 -17.80 -9.41
N ILE A 159 -2.86 -16.47 -9.36
CA ILE A 159 -1.89 -15.65 -8.63
C ILE A 159 -2.26 -15.64 -7.15
N GLN A 160 -1.34 -16.11 -6.29
CA GLN A 160 -1.49 -16.07 -4.83
C GLN A 160 -0.73 -14.89 -4.19
N ALA A 161 0.37 -14.47 -4.80
CA ALA A 161 1.16 -13.31 -4.40
C ALA A 161 1.80 -12.67 -5.64
N ALA A 162 2.09 -11.37 -5.57
CA ALA A 162 2.85 -10.65 -6.58
C ALA A 162 3.74 -9.61 -5.88
N GLU A 163 5.01 -9.53 -6.28
CA GLU A 163 5.97 -8.56 -5.76
C GLU A 163 6.58 -7.74 -6.90
N ILE A 164 6.63 -6.43 -6.72
CA ILE A 164 7.15 -5.49 -7.73
C ILE A 164 8.54 -5.03 -7.31
N LYS A 165 9.57 -5.48 -8.03
CA LYS A 165 10.93 -4.97 -7.87
C LYS A 165 11.15 -3.75 -8.78
N ARG A 166 11.25 -2.58 -8.17
CA ARG A 166 11.60 -1.32 -8.87
C ARG A 166 13.10 -1.29 -9.10
N GLY A 167 13.55 -1.28 -10.35
CA GLY A 167 14.97 -1.13 -10.70
C GLY A 167 15.58 0.21 -10.27
N ALA A 168 14.77 1.28 -10.29
CA ALA A 168 15.13 2.62 -9.81
C ALA A 168 14.08 3.13 -8.80
N PRO A 169 14.14 2.73 -7.51
CA PRO A 169 13.10 3.04 -6.51
C PRO A 169 13.03 4.52 -6.11
N THR A 170 14.05 5.32 -6.46
CA THR A 170 14.09 6.78 -6.28
C THR A 170 13.31 7.54 -7.35
N VAL A 171 13.02 6.91 -8.50
CA VAL A 171 12.40 7.55 -9.67
C VAL A 171 11.01 6.99 -9.96
N VAL A 172 10.81 5.67 -9.75
CA VAL A 172 9.52 5.01 -9.99
C VAL A 172 8.59 5.23 -8.79
N HIS A 173 7.67 6.18 -8.90
CA HIS A 173 6.77 6.59 -7.81
C HIS A 173 5.67 5.56 -7.49
N HIS A 174 4.94 5.06 -8.49
CA HIS A 174 4.03 3.92 -8.34
C HIS A 174 4.01 3.02 -9.59
N VAL A 175 3.37 1.85 -9.49
CA VAL A 175 3.25 0.84 -10.56
C VAL A 175 1.83 0.26 -10.48
N ILE A 176 0.99 0.50 -11.49
CA ILE A 176 -0.41 0.05 -11.60
C ILE A 176 -0.48 -1.10 -12.61
N ILE A 177 -0.44 -2.34 -12.13
CA ILE A 177 -0.49 -3.53 -12.99
C ILE A 177 -1.93 -3.80 -13.45
N SER A 178 -2.09 -4.13 -14.73
CA SER A 178 -3.36 -4.53 -15.33
C SER A 178 -3.22 -5.80 -16.16
N VAL A 179 -4.23 -6.65 -16.07
CA VAL A 179 -4.47 -7.80 -16.96
C VAL A 179 -5.56 -7.38 -17.94
N ARG A 180 -5.30 -7.44 -19.25
CA ARG A 180 -6.32 -7.36 -20.33
C ARG A 180 -6.44 -8.75 -20.97
N GLU A 181 -6.91 -8.92 -22.20
CA GLU A 181 -7.04 -10.26 -22.84
C GLU A 181 -6.52 -10.26 -24.30
N PRO A 182 -5.79 -11.28 -24.82
CA PRO A 182 -5.59 -11.45 -26.26
C PRO A 182 -6.85 -11.23 -27.09
N GLY A 183 -6.64 -10.63 -28.27
CA GLY A 183 -7.70 -10.00 -29.05
C GLY A 183 -7.93 -8.51 -28.71
N MET A 184 -7.62 -8.02 -27.50
CA MET A 184 -7.89 -6.61 -27.15
C MET A 184 -6.96 -5.56 -27.82
N GLY A 185 -5.96 -5.95 -28.63
CA GLY A 185 -5.07 -5.03 -29.35
C GLY A 185 -4.18 -4.12 -28.48
N ARG A 186 -3.41 -3.21 -29.09
CA ARG A 186 -2.39 -2.32 -28.44
C ARG A 186 -2.82 -1.69 -27.09
N CYS A 187 -1.91 -1.63 -26.10
CA CYS A 187 -1.99 -0.69 -24.96
C CYS A 187 -1.86 0.70 -25.60
N ARG A 188 -2.99 1.32 -25.94
CA ARG A 188 -3.02 2.75 -26.20
C ARG A 188 -2.86 3.46 -24.86
N PRO A 189 -2.05 4.54 -24.78
CA PRO A 189 -2.22 5.51 -23.71
C PRO A 189 -3.69 5.98 -23.70
N PRO A 190 -4.28 6.28 -22.53
CA PRO A 190 -5.58 6.92 -22.50
C PRO A 190 -5.49 8.24 -23.27
N GLU A 191 -6.33 8.41 -24.29
CA GLU A 191 -6.42 9.68 -25.02
C GLU A 191 -6.81 10.79 -24.04
N ARG A 192 -6.21 11.98 -24.20
CA ARG A 192 -6.53 13.14 -23.37
C ARG A 192 -7.91 13.71 -23.72
N SER A 193 -8.99 13.02 -23.34
CA SER A 193 -10.33 13.61 -23.34
C SER A 193 -11.25 13.05 -22.25
N ASN A 194 -11.94 13.97 -21.58
CA ASN A 194 -13.15 13.79 -20.76
C ASN A 194 -13.11 12.83 -19.56
N TRP A 195 -12.57 13.35 -18.45
CA TRP A 195 -13.00 12.96 -17.09
C TRP A 195 -14.50 13.20 -16.83
N ALA A 196 -15.17 13.99 -17.67
CA ALA A 196 -16.54 14.47 -17.53
C ALA A 196 -17.63 13.60 -18.20
N LEU A 197 -17.33 12.37 -18.66
CA LEU A 197 -18.31 11.48 -19.32
C LEU A 197 -18.60 10.16 -18.57
N ARG A 198 -18.30 10.09 -17.27
CA ARG A 198 -18.66 8.92 -16.44
C ARG A 198 -20.16 8.84 -16.09
N ASP A 199 -20.91 9.94 -16.22
CA ASP A 199 -22.33 10.02 -15.84
C ASP A 199 -23.31 9.61 -16.96
N SER A 200 -22.82 9.05 -18.08
CA SER A 200 -23.63 8.78 -19.29
C SER A 200 -23.55 7.34 -19.79
N ILE A 201 -23.34 6.35 -18.91
CA ILE A 201 -23.46 4.93 -19.27
C ILE A 201 -24.89 4.46 -18.95
N PRO A 202 -25.74 4.13 -19.95
CA PRO A 202 -27.06 3.55 -19.67
C PRO A 202 -26.90 2.20 -18.96
N SER A 203 -27.80 1.94 -18.01
CA SER A 203 -27.78 0.81 -17.07
C SER A 203 -27.40 -0.53 -17.71
N ARG A 204 -26.21 -1.05 -17.38
CA ARG A 204 -25.82 -2.42 -17.72
C ARG A 204 -26.63 -3.42 -16.86
N PRO A 205 -27.04 -4.57 -17.42
CA PRO A 205 -27.71 -5.62 -16.66
C PRO A 205 -26.78 -6.22 -15.60
N GLU A 206 -27.36 -6.70 -14.51
CA GLU A 206 -26.65 -7.20 -13.32
C GLU A 206 -25.67 -8.34 -13.65
N ILE A 207 -24.36 -8.10 -13.45
CA ILE A 207 -23.38 -9.18 -13.41
C ILE A 207 -23.35 -9.73 -11.99
N ARG A 208 -23.95 -10.92 -11.80
CA ARG A 208 -23.94 -11.64 -10.52
C ARG A 208 -22.52 -11.96 -10.07
N SER A 209 -22.26 -11.73 -8.79
CA SER A 209 -21.00 -12.06 -8.11
C SER A 209 -20.58 -13.52 -8.29
N ALA A 210 -19.33 -13.75 -8.71
CA ALA A 210 -18.66 -15.04 -8.70
C ALA A 210 -17.33 -14.93 -7.92
N ARG A 211 -17.01 -15.98 -7.16
CA ARG A 211 -16.00 -15.96 -6.08
C ARG A 211 -14.60 -16.35 -6.58
N HIS A 212 -13.58 -15.78 -5.95
CA HIS A 212 -12.14 -16.05 -6.13
C HIS A 212 -11.58 -15.68 -7.50
N SER A 213 -10.45 -14.96 -7.48
CA SER A 213 -9.70 -14.54 -8.68
C SER A 213 -9.01 -15.72 -9.37
N ARG A 214 -9.78 -16.55 -10.08
CA ARG A 214 -9.26 -17.46 -11.10
C ARG A 214 -8.85 -16.59 -12.30
N ILE A 215 -7.57 -16.54 -12.62
CA ILE A 215 -7.19 -16.35 -14.03
C ILE A 215 -7.64 -17.63 -14.71
N ARG A 216 -8.74 -17.52 -15.47
CA ARG A 216 -9.26 -18.57 -16.34
C ARG A 216 -8.66 -18.31 -17.73
N GLN A 217 -8.81 -19.19 -18.72
CA GLN A 217 -8.65 -18.83 -20.13
C GLN A 217 -9.85 -17.90 -20.40
N PRO A 218 -9.73 -16.59 -20.15
CA PRO A 218 -8.92 -15.65 -20.90
C PRO A 218 -7.49 -15.45 -20.37
N HIS A 219 -6.48 -15.67 -21.23
CA HIS A 219 -6.00 -14.53 -22.03
C HIS A 219 -5.63 -13.33 -21.12
N SER A 220 -4.32 -13.12 -20.89
CA SER A 220 -3.75 -11.89 -20.32
C SER A 220 -3.10 -11.07 -21.44
N SER A 221 -3.69 -9.94 -21.89
CA SER A 221 -3.04 -8.98 -22.80
C SER A 221 -2.69 -7.68 -22.11
N VAL A 222 -1.94 -6.93 -22.91
CA VAL A 222 -1.36 -5.60 -22.91
C VAL A 222 -0.39 -5.68 -24.07
N ALA A 223 -0.20 -4.62 -24.84
CA ALA A 223 0.13 -4.81 -26.23
C ALA A 223 0.75 -3.53 -26.82
N ALA A 224 1.27 -3.48 -28.04
CA ALA A 224 1.52 -4.54 -29.01
C ALA A 224 2.68 -4.03 -29.89
N GLU A 225 3.68 -4.86 -30.19
CA GLU A 225 3.69 -5.80 -31.35
C GLU A 225 3.98 -5.09 -32.69
N PRO A 226 4.66 -5.79 -33.61
CA PRO A 226 3.99 -6.82 -34.42
C PRO A 226 4.25 -8.29 -33.99
N GLU A 227 3.15 -9.03 -33.96
CA GLU A 227 2.98 -10.49 -34.11
C GLU A 227 3.49 -11.47 -33.03
N THR A 228 2.53 -11.97 -32.24
CA THR A 228 2.35 -13.36 -31.75
C THR A 228 2.90 -13.77 -30.38
N THR A 229 2.50 -13.12 -29.26
CA THR A 229 2.31 -13.79 -27.92
C THR A 229 1.67 -12.85 -26.83
N PRO A 230 1.04 -13.40 -25.75
CA PRO A 230 0.21 -12.65 -24.79
C PRO A 230 1.00 -11.97 -23.65
N THR A 231 0.62 -10.73 -23.29
CA THR A 231 1.51 -9.71 -22.69
C THR A 231 0.81 -8.86 -21.59
N ALA A 232 1.49 -8.13 -20.66
CA ALA A 232 0.90 -7.51 -19.43
C ALA A 232 1.41 -6.05 -19.16
N CYS A 233 0.56 -5.09 -18.70
CA CYS A 233 0.87 -3.62 -18.60
C CYS A 233 1.02 -3.22 -17.15
N SER A 234 1.90 -2.23 -16.97
CA SER A 234 1.78 -1.28 -15.89
C SER A 234 1.63 0.14 -16.42
N SER A 235 1.00 1.02 -15.63
CA SER A 235 1.13 2.48 -15.73
C SER A 235 1.76 3.05 -14.45
N ALA A 236 2.48 4.18 -14.56
CA ALA A 236 3.25 4.77 -13.45
C ALA A 236 3.24 6.31 -13.52
N GLY A 237 2.91 7.01 -12.43
CA GLY A 237 2.90 8.48 -12.40
C GLY A 237 2.72 9.13 -11.01
N PRO A 238 2.45 10.46 -10.96
CA PRO A 238 2.30 11.24 -9.73
C PRO A 238 0.83 11.39 -9.28
N PRO A 239 0.57 11.84 -8.03
CA PRO A 239 -0.73 12.35 -7.59
C PRO A 239 -1.04 13.72 -8.24
N ALA A 240 -2.27 14.20 -8.02
CA ALA A 240 -2.73 15.54 -8.40
C ALA A 240 -2.10 16.65 -7.54
#